data_AF-A0A4Q5WWT8-F1
#
_entry.id   AF-A0A4Q5WWT8-F1
#
_cell.length_a   1.000
_cell.length_b   1.000
_cell.length_c   1.000
_cell.angle_alpha   90.00
_cell.angle_beta   90.00
_cell.angle_gamma   90.00
#
_symmetry.space_group_name_H-M   'P 1'
#
loop_
_entity.id
_entity.type
_entity.pdbx_description
1 polymer ?
#
loop_
_entity_poly.entity_id
_entity_poly.type
_entity_poly.pdbx_seq_one_letter_code
_entity_poly.pdbx_strand_id
1 'polypeptide(L)'
;MNFIATTGATLCALALAACQSATAPAIPAPPPGNTPSPAEVIAASKPEEWRRLDPENTLYMDFPNGRVVVELAPEFAPNHVANIKALSREGFFVNGAVTRVQDNFVTQWASAQDPERKPKVGVEKLNAEFSLPRTAPIPFDVLPDPDTFADEVGFSNGFFVARDKDKVWLAHCYGMVGAGRDVDVNSGGG
;
A
#
# COMPACT_ATOMS: atom_id res chain seq x y z
N MET A 1 4.26 -15.65 -85.93
CA MET A 1 3.08 -16.53 -86.02
C MET A 1 2.80 -17.05 -84.61
N ASN A 2 1.56 -16.85 -84.15
CA ASN A 2 0.88 -17.44 -83.00
C ASN A 2 1.21 -17.00 -81.55
N PHE A 3 0.15 -16.47 -80.94
CA PHE A 3 -0.18 -16.32 -79.52
C PHE A 3 -0.11 -17.65 -78.74
N ILE A 4 0.11 -17.59 -77.42
CA ILE A 4 -0.87 -17.91 -76.36
C ILE A 4 -0.19 -17.80 -74.98
N ALA A 5 -0.91 -17.20 -74.04
CA ALA A 5 -0.56 -16.97 -72.64
C ALA A 5 -0.84 -18.18 -71.74
N THR A 6 -0.10 -18.33 -70.62
CA THR A 6 -0.62 -18.96 -69.39
C THR A 6 0.26 -18.69 -68.16
N THR A 7 -0.31 -17.91 -67.23
CA THR A 7 -0.40 -18.10 -65.76
C THR A 7 0.62 -18.95 -65.00
N GLY A 8 1.18 -18.38 -63.94
CA GLY A 8 1.79 -19.14 -62.83
C GLY A 8 2.42 -18.27 -61.74
N ALA A 9 1.63 -17.45 -61.05
CA ALA A 9 2.10 -16.70 -59.88
C ALA A 9 1.14 -16.90 -58.70
N THR A 10 1.28 -18.00 -57.96
CA THR A 10 0.76 -18.09 -56.58
C THR A 10 1.43 -19.25 -55.86
N LEU A 11 2.26 -18.97 -54.85
CA LEU A 11 2.37 -19.72 -53.58
C LEU A 11 3.55 -19.15 -52.77
N CYS A 12 3.30 -18.11 -51.97
CA CYS A 12 4.04 -17.85 -50.74
C CYS A 12 3.42 -16.63 -50.05
N ALA A 13 2.61 -16.85 -49.00
CA ALA A 13 2.38 -15.95 -47.87
C ALA A 13 0.99 -16.20 -47.26
N LEU A 14 0.82 -17.30 -46.52
CA LEU A 14 -0.31 -17.48 -45.60
C LEU A 14 0.13 -18.36 -44.44
N ALA A 15 0.95 -17.82 -43.54
CA ALA A 15 1.24 -18.48 -42.26
C ALA A 15 1.66 -17.51 -41.13
N LEU A 16 1.28 -16.24 -41.16
CA LEU A 16 1.50 -15.30 -40.04
C LEU A 16 0.27 -14.40 -39.83
N ALA A 17 -0.85 -14.96 -39.35
CA ALA A 17 -2.01 -14.14 -38.97
C ALA A 17 -2.88 -14.74 -37.85
N ALA A 18 -2.37 -15.66 -37.03
CA ALA A 18 -3.20 -16.36 -36.03
C ALA A 18 -2.98 -15.95 -34.56
N CYS A 19 -2.10 -14.97 -34.26
CA CYS A 19 -1.78 -14.60 -32.87
C CYS A 19 -2.00 -13.11 -32.54
N GLN A 20 -3.03 -12.47 -33.08
CA GLN A 20 -3.40 -11.10 -32.70
C GLN A 20 -4.91 -10.98 -32.44
N SER A 21 -5.41 -11.75 -31.49
CA SER A 21 -6.73 -11.53 -30.91
C SER A 21 -6.68 -11.70 -29.39
N ALA A 22 -5.72 -11.05 -28.73
CA ALA A 22 -5.87 -10.74 -27.33
C ALA A 22 -6.66 -9.43 -27.25
N THR A 23 -7.98 -9.52 -27.13
CA THR A 23 -8.78 -8.41 -26.60
C THR A 23 -8.20 -8.06 -25.25
N ALA A 24 -7.50 -6.92 -25.17
CA ALA A 24 -7.16 -6.33 -23.88
C ALA A 24 -8.47 -6.19 -23.08
N PRO A 25 -8.49 -6.53 -21.78
CA PRO A 25 -9.66 -6.31 -20.96
C PRO A 25 -10.03 -4.82 -21.05
N ALA A 26 -11.17 -4.53 -21.66
CA ALA A 26 -11.68 -3.18 -21.76
C ALA A 26 -12.02 -2.70 -20.35
N ILE A 27 -11.52 -1.52 -19.97
CA ILE A 27 -11.96 -0.85 -18.75
C ILE A 27 -13.48 -0.71 -18.86
N PRO A 28 -14.27 -1.24 -17.90
CA PRO A 28 -15.72 -1.13 -17.96
C PRO A 28 -16.12 0.35 -18.06
N ALA A 29 -17.16 0.63 -18.84
CA ALA A 29 -17.69 1.99 -18.94
C ALA A 29 -18.11 2.48 -17.54
N PRO A 30 -17.86 3.76 -17.21
CA PRO A 30 -18.27 4.30 -15.93
C PRO A 30 -19.78 4.09 -15.73
N PRO A 31 -20.24 3.77 -14.50
CA PRO A 31 -21.64 3.55 -14.22
C PRO A 31 -22.51 4.73 -14.70
N PRO A 32 -23.70 4.49 -15.27
CA PRO A 32 -24.58 5.58 -15.68
C PRO A 32 -25.03 6.40 -14.47
N GLY A 33 -24.60 7.65 -14.41
CA GLY A 33 -24.92 8.60 -13.34
C GLY A 33 -23.82 9.65 -13.16
N ASN A 34 -24.16 10.75 -12.48
CA ASN A 34 -23.15 11.70 -12.01
C ASN A 34 -22.56 11.15 -10.71
N THR A 35 -21.49 10.36 -10.78
CA THR A 35 -20.71 10.05 -9.58
C THR A 35 -20.19 11.37 -9.00
N PRO A 36 -20.53 11.73 -7.75
CA PRO A 36 -20.04 12.96 -7.15
C PRO A 36 -18.51 12.98 -7.16
N SER A 37 -17.94 14.12 -7.50
CA SER A 37 -16.51 14.35 -7.37
C SER A 37 -16.08 14.24 -5.90
N PRO A 38 -14.80 13.94 -5.61
CA PRO A 38 -14.31 13.93 -4.24
C PRO A 38 -14.61 15.22 -3.46
N ALA A 39 -14.55 16.38 -4.14
CA ALA A 39 -14.89 17.67 -3.54
C ALA A 39 -16.37 17.78 -3.15
N GLU A 40 -17.28 17.29 -3.99
CA GLU A 40 -18.72 17.25 -3.68
C GLU A 40 -19.03 16.28 -2.54
N VAL A 41 -18.37 15.13 -2.50
CA VAL A 41 -18.49 14.18 -1.37
C VAL A 41 -18.07 14.84 -0.06
N ILE A 42 -16.91 15.51 -0.04
CA ILE A 42 -16.43 16.21 1.16
C ILE A 42 -17.39 17.33 1.56
N ALA A 43 -17.86 18.13 0.61
CA ALA A 43 -18.79 19.23 0.89
C ALA A 43 -20.14 18.77 1.43
N ALA A 44 -20.60 17.58 1.02
CA ALA A 44 -21.85 16.97 1.49
C ALA A 44 -21.70 16.16 2.79
N SER A 45 -20.47 15.89 3.23
CA SER A 45 -20.22 15.05 4.40
C SER A 45 -20.70 15.70 5.70
N LYS A 46 -21.11 14.85 6.66
CA LYS A 46 -21.60 15.26 7.99
C LYS A 46 -20.53 15.02 9.05
N PRO A 47 -20.51 15.79 10.15
CA PRO A 47 -19.53 15.62 11.22
C PRO A 47 -19.44 14.19 11.76
N GLU A 48 -20.55 13.44 11.80
CA GLU A 48 -20.61 12.07 12.33
C GLU A 48 -19.97 11.03 11.38
N GLU A 49 -19.75 11.39 10.12
CA GLU A 49 -19.09 10.55 9.11
C GLU A 49 -17.56 10.64 9.20
N TRP A 50 -17.04 11.59 10.00
CA TRP A 50 -15.62 11.78 10.23
C TRP A 50 -15.19 11.17 11.55
N ARG A 51 -14.13 10.35 11.51
CA ARG A 51 -13.46 9.85 12.70
C ARG A 51 -12.35 10.83 13.11
N ARG A 52 -12.30 11.17 14.40
CA ARG A 52 -11.16 11.89 14.96
C ARG A 52 -9.98 10.94 15.15
N LEU A 53 -8.78 11.41 14.83
CA LEU A 53 -7.56 10.70 15.19
C LEU A 53 -7.41 10.65 16.70
N ASP A 54 -7.02 9.48 17.21
CA ASP A 54 -6.61 9.32 18.60
C ASP A 54 -5.18 9.88 18.75
N PRO A 55 -4.95 10.93 19.57
CA PRO A 55 -3.63 11.48 19.79
C PRO A 55 -2.61 10.44 20.30
N GLU A 56 -3.05 9.43 21.06
CA GLU A 56 -2.16 8.36 21.53
C GLU A 56 -1.71 7.44 20.40
N ASN A 57 -2.44 7.41 19.27
CA ASN A 57 -2.11 6.67 18.05
C ASN A 57 -1.72 7.60 16.89
N THR A 58 -1.23 8.80 17.20
CA THR A 58 -0.78 9.76 16.18
C THR A 58 0.68 10.12 16.41
N LEU A 59 1.55 9.84 15.44
CA LEU A 59 2.95 10.29 15.44
C LEU A 59 3.10 11.56 14.62
N TYR A 60 3.92 12.47 15.16
CA TYR A 60 4.33 13.68 14.47
C TYR A 60 5.82 13.60 14.17
N MET A 61 6.16 13.67 12.89
CA MET A 61 7.55 13.72 12.43
C MET A 61 7.81 15.11 11.87
N ASP A 62 8.63 15.86 12.60
CA ASP A 62 8.97 17.24 12.26
C ASP A 62 10.24 17.31 11.42
N PHE A 63 10.15 18.07 10.34
CA PHE A 63 11.25 18.44 9.46
C PHE A 63 11.40 19.97 9.44
N PRO A 64 12.57 20.52 9.07
CA PRO A 64 12.75 21.97 8.99
C PRO A 64 11.75 22.70 8.10
N ASN A 65 11.18 22.00 7.11
CA ASN A 65 10.27 22.56 6.10
C ASN A 65 8.83 22.01 6.18
N GLY A 66 8.49 21.23 7.21
CA GLY A 66 7.13 20.70 7.33
C GLY A 66 6.99 19.59 8.35
N ARG A 67 5.78 19.04 8.43
CA ARG A 67 5.41 17.99 9.35
C ARG A 67 4.71 16.87 8.60
N VAL A 68 5.12 15.64 8.89
CA VAL A 68 4.38 14.44 8.52
C VAL A 68 3.60 13.98 9.75
N VAL A 69 2.32 13.69 9.54
CA VAL A 69 1.42 13.15 10.58
C VAL A 69 1.09 11.72 10.18
N VAL A 70 1.33 10.78 11.09
CA VAL A 70 1.12 9.34 10.85
C VAL A 70 0.11 8.83 11.85
N GLU A 71 -0.99 8.28 11.37
CA GLU A 71 -1.90 7.48 12.18
C GLU A 71 -1.37 6.06 12.33
N LEU A 72 -1.36 5.54 13.56
CA LEU A 72 -0.92 4.19 13.91
C LEU A 72 -2.11 3.22 13.91
N ALA A 73 -1.86 1.97 13.50
CA ALA A 73 -2.88 0.91 13.39
C ALA A 73 -2.71 -0.19 14.46
N PRO A 74 -3.02 0.07 15.75
CA PRO A 74 -2.83 -0.91 16.82
C PRO A 74 -3.67 -2.18 16.65
N GLU A 75 -4.77 -2.12 15.90
CA GLU A 75 -5.61 -3.29 15.59
C GLU A 75 -4.86 -4.32 14.71
N PHE A 76 -3.91 -3.87 13.89
CA PHE A 76 -3.16 -4.73 12.96
C PHE A 76 -1.77 -5.12 13.49
N ALA A 77 -1.08 -4.18 14.13
CA ALA A 77 0.30 -4.38 14.58
C ALA A 77 0.51 -3.83 16.00
N PRO A 78 -0.17 -4.38 17.03
CA PRO A 78 -0.15 -3.83 18.38
C PRO A 78 1.25 -3.76 18.99
N ASN A 79 2.11 -4.74 18.74
CA ASN A 79 3.46 -4.75 19.29
C ASN A 79 4.37 -3.72 18.60
N HIS A 80 4.30 -3.59 17.27
CA HIS A 80 5.04 -2.56 16.55
C HIS A 80 4.54 -1.15 16.91
N VAL A 81 3.23 -0.97 17.07
CA VAL A 81 2.65 0.30 17.52
C VAL A 81 3.09 0.65 18.94
N ALA A 82 3.13 -0.31 19.85
CA ALA A 82 3.67 -0.08 21.19
C ALA A 82 5.16 0.30 21.14
N ASN A 83 5.94 -0.36 20.29
CA ASN A 83 7.38 -0.12 20.20
C ASN A 83 7.74 1.20 19.53
N ILE A 84 7.09 1.58 18.42
CA ILE A 84 7.34 2.87 17.78
C ILE A 84 6.97 4.03 18.70
N LYS A 85 5.93 3.87 19.54
CA LYS A 85 5.60 4.84 20.61
C LYS A 85 6.72 4.92 21.63
N ALA A 86 7.24 3.78 22.10
CA ALA A 86 8.36 3.74 23.05
C ALA A 86 9.61 4.43 22.47
N LEU A 87 10.02 4.04 21.26
CA LEU A 87 11.15 4.64 20.52
C LEU A 87 10.97 6.15 20.34
N SER A 88 9.78 6.59 19.94
CA SER A 88 9.49 8.01 19.73
C SER A 88 9.53 8.79 21.06
N ARG A 89 8.94 8.26 22.13
CA ARG A 89 8.91 8.90 23.46
C ARG A 89 10.28 9.01 24.11
N GLU A 90 11.17 8.05 23.88
CA GLU A 90 12.56 8.17 24.33
C GLU A 90 13.42 9.08 23.43
N GLY A 91 12.85 9.62 22.34
CA GLY A 91 13.55 10.47 21.38
C GLY A 91 14.57 9.71 20.54
N PHE A 92 14.32 8.44 20.22
CA PHE A 92 15.23 7.60 19.43
C PHE A 92 15.50 8.17 18.03
N PHE A 93 14.46 8.73 17.40
CA PHE A 93 14.52 9.32 16.06
C PHE A 93 14.83 10.83 16.04
N VAL A 94 15.00 11.46 17.20
CA VAL A 94 15.33 12.90 17.25
C VAL A 94 16.73 13.12 16.69
N ASN A 95 16.87 14.09 15.79
CA ASN A 95 18.06 14.32 14.97
C ASN A 95 18.48 13.09 14.14
N GLY A 96 17.52 12.21 13.83
CA GLY A 96 17.73 11.10 12.91
C GLY A 96 17.78 11.55 11.46
N ALA A 97 17.85 10.58 10.55
CA ALA A 97 18.01 10.84 9.13
C ALA A 97 17.06 10.00 8.28
N VAL A 98 16.66 10.57 7.14
CA VAL A 98 16.19 9.80 6.01
C VAL A 98 17.41 9.15 5.36
N THR A 99 17.54 7.84 5.50
CA THR A 99 18.74 7.08 5.10
C THR A 99 18.63 6.50 3.70
N ARG A 100 17.42 6.32 3.19
CA ARG A 100 17.18 5.77 1.85
C ARG A 100 15.92 6.36 1.25
N VAL A 101 16.05 6.89 0.03
CA VAL A 101 14.94 7.32 -0.80
C VAL A 101 15.04 6.58 -2.13
N GLN A 102 14.00 5.83 -2.47
CA GLN A 102 13.82 5.28 -3.80
C GLN A 102 12.53 5.87 -4.37
N ASP A 103 12.67 6.65 -5.43
CA ASP A 103 11.54 7.29 -6.09
C ASP A 103 10.49 6.26 -6.52
N ASN A 104 9.22 6.63 -6.37
CA ASN A 104 8.06 5.79 -6.66
C ASN A 104 8.06 4.43 -5.93
N PHE A 105 8.74 4.35 -4.77
CA PHE A 105 8.82 3.12 -3.97
C PHE A 105 8.76 3.39 -2.46
N VAL A 106 9.84 3.90 -1.86
CA VAL A 106 9.91 4.05 -0.39
C VAL A 106 10.91 5.12 0.04
N THR A 107 10.54 5.82 1.11
CA THR A 107 11.44 6.65 1.92
C THR A 107 11.60 5.98 3.28
N GLN A 108 12.84 5.70 3.68
CA GLN A 108 13.18 5.06 4.96
C GLN A 108 13.94 6.03 5.85
N TRP A 109 13.67 5.97 7.15
CA TRP A 109 14.37 6.74 8.17
C TRP A 109 14.93 5.83 9.27
N ALA A 110 15.91 6.34 9.99
CA ALA A 110 16.51 5.68 11.15
C ALA A 110 17.07 6.72 12.12
N SER A 111 17.47 6.27 13.32
CA SER A 111 18.21 7.14 14.26
C SER A 111 19.51 7.66 13.63
N ALA A 112 20.22 6.84 12.84
CA ALA A 112 21.40 7.21 12.06
C ALA A 112 22.47 8.03 12.82
N GLN A 113 22.55 7.84 14.15
CA GLN A 113 23.50 8.55 15.01
C GLN A 113 24.89 7.90 14.93
N ASP A 114 25.94 8.71 15.08
CA ASP A 114 27.33 8.28 15.23
C ASP A 114 27.93 8.85 16.53
N PRO A 115 28.28 8.01 17.53
CA PRO A 115 28.16 6.55 17.53
C PRO A 115 26.70 6.08 17.53
N GLU A 116 26.47 4.84 17.08
CA GLU A 116 25.14 4.25 17.00
C GLU A 116 24.42 4.32 18.36
N ARG A 117 23.25 4.95 18.37
CA ARG A 117 22.36 4.94 19.53
C ARG A 117 21.49 3.69 19.48
N LYS A 118 21.54 2.89 20.54
CA LYS A 118 20.63 1.76 20.76
C LYS A 118 19.34 2.20 21.47
N PRO A 119 18.18 1.56 21.18
CA PRO A 119 16.96 1.75 21.95
C PRO A 119 17.19 1.48 23.44
N LYS A 120 16.56 2.28 24.32
CA LYS A 120 16.65 2.09 25.78
C LYS A 120 15.40 1.44 26.37
N VAL A 121 14.25 1.84 25.86
CA VAL A 121 12.91 1.40 26.26
C VAL A 121 12.29 0.56 25.16
N GLY A 122 12.41 1.03 23.91
CA GLY A 122 12.03 0.23 22.75
C GLY A 122 12.97 -0.95 22.53
N VAL A 123 12.60 -1.83 21.61
CA VAL A 123 13.40 -2.99 21.21
C VAL A 123 13.78 -2.90 19.73
N GLU A 124 14.95 -3.46 19.37
CA GLU A 124 15.43 -3.49 17.99
C GLU A 124 14.71 -4.51 17.11
N LYS A 125 14.10 -5.53 17.72
CA LYS A 125 13.52 -6.68 17.04
C LYS A 125 12.18 -7.06 17.65
N LEU A 126 11.21 -7.32 16.81
CA LEU A 126 9.89 -7.85 17.18
C LEU A 126 9.52 -9.01 16.29
N ASN A 127 8.63 -9.86 16.80
CA ASN A 127 7.96 -10.85 15.95
C ASN A 127 7.11 -10.13 14.91
N ALA A 128 7.12 -10.64 13.69
CA ALA A 128 6.36 -10.07 12.58
C ALA A 128 4.85 -10.03 12.84
N GLU A 129 4.23 -8.89 12.52
CA GLU A 129 2.76 -8.67 12.56
C GLU A 129 2.24 -8.37 11.16
N PHE A 130 2.46 -9.29 10.22
CA PHE A 130 2.13 -9.07 8.80
C PHE A 130 0.63 -9.15 8.48
N SER A 131 -0.13 -9.92 9.26
CA SER A 131 -1.53 -10.21 8.98
C SER A 131 -2.26 -10.68 10.24
N LEU A 132 -3.56 -10.45 10.28
CA LEU A 132 -4.49 -11.07 11.22
C LEU A 132 -5.20 -12.26 10.57
N PRO A 133 -5.79 -13.19 11.34
CA PRO A 133 -6.77 -14.12 10.80
C PRO A 133 -7.93 -13.36 10.15
N ARG A 134 -8.49 -13.87 9.04
CA ARG A 134 -9.64 -13.25 8.35
C ARG A 134 -10.84 -13.01 9.28
N THR A 135 -10.99 -13.84 10.32
CA THR A 135 -12.06 -13.74 11.32
C THR A 135 -11.79 -12.68 12.40
N ALA A 136 -10.70 -11.92 12.32
CA ALA A 136 -10.42 -10.84 13.24
C ALA A 136 -11.59 -9.83 13.21
N PRO A 137 -12.06 -9.35 14.38
CA PRO A 137 -13.24 -8.50 14.50
C PRO A 137 -12.91 -7.05 14.15
N ILE A 138 -12.44 -6.81 12.91
CA ILE A 138 -12.13 -5.50 12.38
C ILE A 138 -13.20 -5.08 11.35
N PRO A 139 -13.54 -3.78 11.25
CA PRO A 139 -14.37 -3.28 10.17
C PRO A 139 -13.72 -3.57 8.81
N PHE A 140 -14.53 -3.89 7.80
CA PHE A 140 -14.03 -4.09 6.44
C PHE A 140 -15.07 -3.64 5.42
N ASP A 141 -14.86 -2.46 4.87
CA ASP A 141 -15.66 -1.89 3.80
C ASP A 141 -15.08 -2.36 2.47
N VAL A 142 -15.72 -3.37 1.88
CA VAL A 142 -15.26 -4.02 0.64
C VAL A 142 -15.42 -3.07 -0.55
N LEU A 143 -14.38 -2.94 -1.37
CA LEU A 143 -14.49 -2.33 -2.69
C LEU A 143 -15.07 -3.34 -3.69
N PRO A 144 -16.02 -2.95 -4.53
CA PRO A 144 -16.69 -3.86 -5.46
C PRO A 144 -15.80 -4.25 -6.66
N ASP A 145 -14.77 -3.45 -6.95
CA ASP A 145 -13.88 -3.65 -8.07
C ASP A 145 -12.89 -4.79 -7.79
N PRO A 146 -12.57 -5.62 -8.79
CA PRO A 146 -11.58 -6.68 -8.64
C PRO A 146 -10.18 -6.09 -8.44
N ASP A 147 -9.38 -6.76 -7.62
CA ASP A 147 -7.97 -6.42 -7.42
C ASP A 147 -7.05 -7.49 -8.02
N THR A 148 -5.82 -7.09 -8.37
CA THR A 148 -4.83 -8.00 -8.98
C THR A 148 -4.08 -8.84 -7.94
N PHE A 149 -4.03 -8.39 -6.68
CA PHE A 149 -3.15 -8.93 -5.64
C PHE A 149 -3.89 -9.67 -4.52
N ALA A 150 -5.18 -9.41 -4.32
CA ALA A 150 -5.98 -10.04 -3.28
C ALA A 150 -7.39 -10.41 -3.75
N ASP A 151 -8.03 -11.35 -3.06
CA ASP A 151 -9.40 -11.77 -3.34
C ASP A 151 -10.39 -10.62 -3.07
N GLU A 152 -10.16 -9.86 -1.99
CA GLU A 152 -10.94 -8.66 -1.65
C GLU A 152 -10.02 -7.56 -1.10
N VAL A 153 -10.29 -6.33 -1.52
CA VAL A 153 -9.65 -5.11 -1.02
C VAL A 153 -10.70 -4.14 -0.50
N GLY A 154 -10.29 -3.21 0.35
CA GLY A 154 -11.23 -2.32 1.00
C GLY A 154 -10.59 -1.34 1.97
N PHE A 155 -11.44 -0.82 2.84
CA PHE A 155 -11.05 0.08 3.93
C PHE A 155 -11.39 -0.51 5.29
N SER A 156 -10.53 -0.25 6.28
CA SER A 156 -10.81 -0.52 7.68
C SER A 156 -10.43 0.72 8.48
N ASN A 157 -11.42 1.44 9.03
CA ASN A 157 -11.20 2.66 9.80
C ASN A 157 -10.32 3.72 9.06
N GLY A 158 -10.37 3.77 7.73
CA GLY A 158 -9.56 4.67 6.90
C GLY A 158 -8.21 4.09 6.42
N PHE A 159 -7.81 2.91 6.90
CA PHE A 159 -6.65 2.19 6.38
C PHE A 159 -7.01 1.36 5.15
N PHE A 160 -6.09 1.29 4.18
CA PHE A 160 -6.20 0.37 3.05
C PHE A 160 -5.93 -1.06 3.51
N VAL A 161 -6.87 -1.96 3.25
CA VAL A 161 -6.80 -3.36 3.68
C VAL A 161 -7.08 -4.31 2.54
N ALA A 162 -6.51 -5.50 2.64
CA ALA A 162 -6.73 -6.61 1.73
C ALA A 162 -6.92 -7.90 2.52
N ARG A 163 -7.67 -8.84 1.97
CA ARG A 163 -7.90 -10.16 2.58
C ARG A 163 -7.96 -11.27 1.53
N ASP A 164 -7.46 -12.43 1.91
CA ASP A 164 -7.63 -13.70 1.20
C ASP A 164 -8.57 -14.61 2.00
N LYS A 165 -8.69 -15.88 1.62
CA LYS A 165 -9.51 -16.87 2.33
C LYS A 165 -9.18 -17.07 3.81
N ASP A 166 -7.95 -16.80 4.26
CA ASP A 166 -7.45 -17.12 5.60
C ASP A 166 -7.08 -15.88 6.43
N LYS A 167 -6.70 -14.76 5.78
CA LYS A 167 -6.01 -13.63 6.41
C LYS A 167 -6.56 -12.28 5.96
N VAL A 168 -6.27 -11.26 6.77
CA VAL A 168 -6.47 -9.84 6.45
C VAL A 168 -5.22 -9.05 6.85
N TRP A 169 -4.83 -8.08 6.03
CA TRP A 169 -3.60 -7.30 6.22
C TRP A 169 -3.75 -5.86 5.71
N LEU A 170 -2.86 -4.98 6.15
CA LEU A 170 -2.71 -3.63 5.61
C LEU A 170 -2.04 -3.68 4.24
N ALA A 171 -2.68 -3.10 3.23
CA ALA A 171 -2.13 -3.03 1.88
C ALA A 171 -1.05 -1.93 1.80
N HIS A 172 0.03 -2.17 1.05
CA HIS A 172 1.13 -1.20 0.88
C HIS A 172 0.80 -0.14 -0.18
N CYS A 173 -0.27 0.63 0.05
CA CYS A 173 -0.63 1.79 -0.77
C CYS A 173 0.31 2.98 -0.49
N TYR A 174 0.21 4.03 -1.31
CA TYR A 174 0.94 5.28 -1.06
C TYR A 174 0.61 5.87 0.31
N GLY A 175 1.64 6.29 1.04
CA GLY A 175 1.52 6.88 2.37
C GLY A 175 1.50 5.88 3.53
N MET A 176 1.59 4.57 3.25
CA MET A 176 1.66 3.55 4.30
C MET A 176 3.04 3.50 4.97
N VAL A 177 3.03 3.26 6.28
CA VAL A 177 4.23 3.14 7.10
C VAL A 177 4.37 1.70 7.59
N GLY A 178 5.57 1.15 7.44
CA GLY A 178 5.94 -0.17 7.94
C GLY A 178 7.35 -0.19 8.51
N ALA A 179 7.66 -1.19 9.32
CA ALA A 179 8.98 -1.37 9.91
C ALA A 179 9.96 -1.93 8.88
N GLY A 180 11.14 -1.29 8.75
CA GLY A 180 12.26 -1.86 8.02
C GLY A 180 12.74 -3.16 8.68
N ARG A 181 13.14 -4.15 7.88
CA ARG A 181 13.66 -5.42 8.37
C ARG A 181 14.71 -6.00 7.41
N ASP A 182 15.55 -6.87 7.95
CA ASP A 182 16.45 -7.74 7.19
C ASP A 182 15.68 -8.96 6.63
N VAL A 183 16.43 -9.95 6.13
CA VAL A 183 15.90 -11.20 5.59
C VAL A 183 15.07 -11.96 6.63
N ASP A 184 15.50 -11.95 7.90
CA ASP A 184 14.74 -12.54 9.00
C ASP A 184 13.44 -11.75 9.23
N VAL A 185 12.31 -12.46 9.25
CA VAL A 185 10.98 -11.88 9.45
C VAL A 185 10.85 -11.15 10.79
N ASN A 186 11.61 -11.56 11.81
CA ASN A 186 11.54 -10.99 13.16
C ASN A 186 12.66 -9.98 13.45
N SER A 187 13.25 -9.39 12.40
CA SER A 187 14.39 -8.46 12.55
C SER A 187 14.00 -6.98 12.60
N GLY A 188 12.75 -6.63 12.32
CA GLY A 188 12.27 -5.25 12.37
C GLY A 188 11.69 -4.90 13.74
N GLY A 189 12.18 -3.82 14.36
CA GLY A 189 11.63 -3.28 15.61
C GLY A 189 10.69 -2.11 15.39
N GLY A 190 10.93 -1.29 14.37
CA GLY A 190 10.21 -0.04 14.13
C GLY A 190 11.10 0.99 13.46
#